data_AF-A0A0B8PEC8-F1
#
_entry.id   AF-A0A0B8PEC8-F1
#
_cell.length_a   1.000
_cell.length_b   1.000
_cell.length_c   1.000
_cell.angle_alpha   90.00
_cell.angle_beta   90.00
_cell.angle_gamma   90.00
#
_symmetry.space_group_name_H-M   'P 1'
#
loop_
_entity.id
_entity.type
_entity.pdbx_description
1 polymer ?
#
loop_
_entity_poly.entity_id
_entity_poly.type
_entity_poly.pdbx_seq_one_letter_code
_entity_poly.pdbx_strand_id
1 'polypeptide(L)'
;MTRLDDIATVQRSYKQPAEQIAIIDGEPGVIVAARMLPSLRVDKWTERAMDLIERYQAEVPSNIKVNVLFSQQGYTETRLVDLSKSLILGFSIILVVLLITLGLRLP
;
A
#
# COMPACT_ATOMS: atom_id res chain seq x y z
N MET A 1 26.31 -8.05 49.78
CA MET A 1 25.42 -8.18 48.61
C MET A 1 25.60 -6.90 47.82
N THR A 2 26.33 -6.96 46.70
CA THR A 2 26.60 -5.80 45.84
C THR A 2 25.65 -5.84 44.67
N ARG A 3 25.07 -4.69 44.32
CA ARG A 3 24.21 -4.55 43.14
C ARG A 3 24.91 -3.70 42.08
N LEU A 4 24.50 -3.82 40.83
CA LEU A 4 25.18 -3.17 39.70
C LEU A 4 25.06 -1.63 39.74
N ASP A 5 24.02 -1.12 40.39
CA ASP A 5 23.82 0.31 40.70
C ASP A 5 24.84 0.87 41.70
N ASP A 6 25.51 0.02 42.49
CA ASP A 6 26.55 0.48 43.43
C ASP A 6 27.84 0.92 42.69
N ILE A 7 28.04 0.45 41.45
CA ILE A 7 29.29 0.66 40.69
C ILE A 7 29.07 1.15 39.25
N ALA A 8 27.82 1.31 38.79
CA ALA A 8 27.52 1.79 37.45
C ALA A 8 26.14 2.44 37.34
N THR A 9 26.00 3.38 36.41
CA THR A 9 24.71 3.97 36.03
C THR A 9 24.02 3.08 35.00
N VAL A 10 22.91 2.44 35.37
CA VAL A 10 22.10 1.63 34.46
C VAL A 10 20.98 2.49 33.88
N GLN A 11 20.98 2.71 32.56
CA GLN A 11 19.90 3.43 31.85
C GLN A 11 19.39 2.60 30.68
N ARG A 12 18.08 2.71 30.43
CA ARG A 12 17.45 2.13 29.23
C ARG A 12 17.47 3.17 28.13
N SER A 13 18.44 3.08 27.23
CA SER A 13 18.59 3.96 26.07
C SER A 13 18.59 3.14 24.78
N TYR A 14 18.49 3.83 23.64
CA TYR A 14 18.71 3.23 22.34
C TYR A 14 20.20 2.99 22.12
N LYS A 15 20.55 1.94 21.37
CA LYS A 15 21.95 1.56 21.11
C LYS A 15 22.65 2.66 20.32
N GLN A 16 23.74 3.20 20.87
CA GLN A 16 24.65 4.12 20.19
C GLN A 16 26.06 3.50 20.09
N PRO A 17 26.75 3.66 18.95
CA PRO A 17 26.26 4.25 17.71
C PRO A 17 25.17 3.37 17.07
N ALA A 18 24.24 3.99 16.36
CA ALA A 18 23.18 3.25 15.67
C ALA A 18 23.79 2.42 14.52
N GLU A 19 23.38 1.14 14.41
CA GLU A 19 23.85 0.28 13.30
C GLU A 19 23.21 0.70 11.96
N GLN A 20 21.97 1.20 12.00
CA GLN A 20 21.24 1.71 10.84
C GLN A 20 20.43 2.93 11.27
N ILE A 21 20.49 3.98 10.45
CA ILE A 21 19.73 5.23 10.64
C ILE A 21 18.82 5.37 9.42
N ALA A 22 17.51 5.42 9.64
CA ALA A 22 16.56 5.78 8.59
C ALA A 22 16.33 7.29 8.65
N ILE A 23 16.56 7.96 7.52
CA ILE A 23 16.26 9.38 7.34
C ILE A 23 15.13 9.49 6.32
N ILE A 24 14.05 10.15 6.72
CA ILE A 24 12.85 10.39 5.93
C ILE A 24 12.73 11.91 5.83
N ASP A 25 12.86 12.47 4.61
CA ASP A 25 12.80 13.91 4.36
C ASP A 25 13.75 14.77 5.21
N GLY A 26 14.91 14.22 5.59
CA GLY A 26 15.91 14.90 6.42
C GLY A 26 15.73 14.72 7.93
N GLU A 27 14.65 14.05 8.37
CA GLU A 27 14.40 13.75 9.77
C GLU A 27 14.66 12.26 10.10
N PRO A 28 15.23 11.93 11.28
CA PRO A 28 15.34 10.55 11.74
C PRO A 28 13.95 9.92 11.90
N GLY A 29 13.78 8.72 11.37
CA GLY A 29 12.52 7.99 11.46
C GLY A 29 12.71 6.49 11.63
N VAL A 30 11.59 5.76 11.66
CA VAL A 30 11.57 4.30 11.69
C VAL A 30 10.90 3.82 10.41
N ILE A 31 11.60 2.98 9.64
CA ILE A 31 11.07 2.37 8.42
C ILE A 31 10.72 0.91 8.71
N VAL A 32 9.50 0.52 8.36
CA VAL A 32 9.04 -0.87 8.42
C VAL A 32 8.73 -1.34 7.00
N ALA A 33 9.48 -2.34 6.53
CA ALA A 33 9.24 -2.96 5.24
C ALA A 33 8.40 -4.22 5.41
N ALA A 34 7.21 -4.24 4.82
CA ALA A 34 6.34 -5.41 4.77
C ALA A 34 6.32 -6.00 3.35
N ARG A 35 6.39 -7.33 3.25
CA ARG A 35 6.30 -8.06 1.98
C ARG A 35 5.15 -9.07 2.05
N MET A 36 4.37 -9.11 0.98
CA MET A 36 3.34 -10.12 0.80
C MET A 36 3.96 -11.51 0.60
N LEU A 37 3.36 -12.53 1.23
CA LEU A 37 3.72 -13.93 0.98
C LEU A 37 3.19 -14.40 -0.39
N PRO A 38 3.91 -15.28 -1.11
CA PRO A 38 3.53 -15.69 -2.47
C PRO A 38 2.15 -16.36 -2.59
N SER A 39 1.65 -16.96 -1.50
CA SER A 39 0.35 -17.64 -1.45
C SER A 39 -0.86 -16.71 -1.33
N LEU A 40 -0.64 -15.41 -1.16
CA LEU A 40 -1.70 -14.41 -0.96
C LEU A 40 -2.01 -13.67 -2.26
N ARG A 41 -3.29 -13.30 -2.43
CA ARG A 41 -3.70 -12.42 -3.52
C ARG A 41 -3.32 -10.97 -3.21
N VAL A 42 -2.74 -10.29 -4.21
CA VAL A 42 -2.19 -8.93 -4.07
C VAL A 42 -3.25 -7.87 -3.77
N ASP A 43 -4.42 -7.96 -4.39
CA ASP A 43 -5.55 -7.04 -4.16
C ASP A 43 -6.00 -7.10 -2.69
N LYS A 44 -6.30 -8.31 -2.20
CA LYS A 44 -6.79 -8.54 -0.83
C LYS A 44 -5.73 -8.36 0.25
N TRP A 45 -4.46 -8.54 -0.07
CA TRP A 45 -3.39 -8.24 0.87
C TRP A 45 -3.19 -6.74 1.01
N THR A 46 -3.19 -6.00 -0.11
CA THR A 46 -3.00 -4.54 -0.12
C THR A 46 -4.14 -3.83 0.61
N GLU A 47 -5.40 -4.21 0.32
CA GLU A 47 -6.60 -3.68 1.00
C GLU A 47 -6.47 -3.83 2.53
N ARG A 48 -6.18 -5.05 3.01
CA ARG A 48 -6.01 -5.32 4.45
C ARG A 48 -4.83 -4.58 5.08
N ALA A 49 -3.72 -4.41 4.34
CA ALA A 49 -2.55 -3.70 4.85
C ALA A 49 -2.85 -2.20 5.03
N MET A 50 -3.57 -1.59 4.08
CA MET A 50 -3.97 -0.18 4.18
C MET A 50 -4.99 0.04 5.31
N ASP A 51 -5.99 -0.84 5.43
CA ASP A 51 -6.95 -0.79 6.55
C ASP A 51 -6.25 -0.87 7.92
N LEU A 52 -5.22 -1.71 8.04
CA LEU A 52 -4.46 -1.84 9.28
C LEU A 52 -3.67 -0.56 9.58
N ILE A 53 -3.07 0.06 8.56
CA ILE A 53 -2.33 1.32 8.72
C ILE A 53 -3.26 2.45 9.12
N GLU A 54 -4.45 2.55 8.51
CA GLU A 54 -5.44 3.57 8.84
C GLU A 54 -5.95 3.43 10.29
N ARG A 55 -6.28 2.21 10.72
CA ARG A 55 -6.65 1.95 12.12
C ARG A 55 -5.52 2.30 13.08
N TYR A 56 -4.30 1.90 12.74
CA TYR A 56 -3.15 2.17 13.56
C TYR A 56 -2.90 3.68 13.69
N GLN A 57 -3.02 4.44 12.59
CA GLN A 57 -2.94 5.91 12.60
C GLN A 57 -3.91 6.56 13.59
N ALA A 58 -5.10 5.99 13.80
CA ALA A 58 -6.07 6.49 14.77
C ALA A 58 -5.70 6.16 16.23
N GLU A 59 -4.88 5.13 16.47
CA GLU A 59 -4.46 4.69 17.81
C GLU A 59 -3.15 5.34 18.28
N VAL A 60 -2.28 5.77 17.35
CA VAL A 60 -0.99 6.38 17.71
C VAL A 60 -1.21 7.79 18.29
N PRO A 61 -0.42 8.20 19.30
CA PRO A 61 -0.46 9.56 19.80
C PRO A 61 -0.16 10.59 18.70
N SER A 62 -0.70 11.80 18.85
CA SER A 62 -0.66 12.87 17.84
C SER A 62 0.74 13.34 17.41
N ASN A 63 1.79 12.94 18.13
CA ASN A 63 3.18 13.23 17.79
C ASN A 63 3.83 12.18 16.89
N ILE A 64 3.14 11.07 16.56
CA ILE A 64 3.64 10.03 15.65
C ILE A 64 2.84 10.08 14.35
N LYS A 65 3.55 10.30 13.24
CA LYS A 65 2.98 10.21 11.88
C LYS A 65 3.39 8.91 11.24
N VAL A 66 2.43 8.16 10.72
CA VAL A 66 2.67 6.90 10.00
C VAL A 66 2.41 7.16 8.52
N ASN A 67 3.47 7.19 7.71
CA ASN A 67 3.36 7.44 6.27
C ASN A 67 3.75 6.19 5.47
N VAL A 68 2.96 5.87 4.45
CA VAL A 68 3.32 4.84 3.47
C VAL A 68 4.30 5.44 2.47
N LEU A 69 5.58 5.12 2.60
CA LEU A 69 6.64 5.64 1.72
C LEU A 69 6.64 4.98 0.35
N PHE A 70 6.22 3.72 0.26
CA PHE A 70 6.27 2.95 -0.98
C PHE A 70 5.19 1.85 -0.98
N SER A 71 4.34 1.85 -2.01
CA SER A 71 3.35 0.80 -2.27
C SER A 71 3.38 0.45 -3.75
N GLN A 72 3.79 -0.77 -4.10
CA GLN A 72 3.68 -1.30 -5.46
C GLN A 72 2.22 -1.70 -5.70
N GLN A 73 1.32 -0.73 -5.86
CA GLN A 73 -0.03 -1.03 -6.31
C GLN A 73 0.05 -1.75 -7.65
N GLY A 74 -0.42 -3.00 -7.64
CA GLY A 74 -0.32 -3.92 -8.76
C GLY A 74 -1.00 -3.34 -9.99
N TYR A 75 -0.19 -3.09 -11.01
CA TYR A 75 -0.52 -2.71 -12.38
C TYR A 75 -1.47 -3.71 -13.10
N THR A 76 -2.12 -4.61 -12.37
CA THR A 76 -2.89 -5.76 -12.83
C THR A 76 -4.39 -5.48 -12.82
N GLU A 77 -4.90 -4.69 -11.88
CA GLU A 77 -6.33 -4.38 -11.81
C GLU A 77 -6.76 -3.39 -12.90
N THR A 78 -5.95 -2.34 -13.12
CA THR A 78 -6.18 -1.35 -14.19
C THR A 78 -6.21 -1.99 -15.57
N ARG A 79 -5.34 -2.98 -15.83
CA ARG A 79 -5.31 -3.65 -17.15
C ARG A 79 -6.59 -4.42 -17.46
N LEU A 80 -7.16 -5.13 -16.49
CA LEU A 80 -8.41 -5.88 -16.73
C LEU A 80 -9.60 -4.95 -16.98
N VAL A 81 -9.66 -3.84 -16.25
CA VAL A 81 -10.66 -2.78 -16.47
C VAL A 81 -10.47 -2.12 -17.83
N ASP A 82 -9.23 -1.83 -18.23
CA ASP A 82 -8.97 -1.18 -19.52
C ASP A 82 -9.22 -2.14 -20.70
N LEU A 83 -8.90 -3.43 -20.56
CA LEU A 83 -9.24 -4.45 -21.55
C LEU A 83 -10.75 -4.59 -21.69
N SER A 84 -11.49 -4.72 -20.58
CA SER A 84 -12.95 -4.85 -20.60
C SER A 84 -13.63 -3.62 -21.20
N LYS A 85 -13.17 -2.40 -20.86
CA LYS A 85 -13.64 -1.16 -21.50
C LYS A 85 -13.39 -1.16 -23.01
N SER A 86 -12.19 -1.57 -23.44
CA SER A 86 -11.83 -1.63 -24.86
C SER A 86 -12.72 -2.61 -25.63
N LEU A 87 -13.05 -3.75 -25.01
CA LEU A 87 -13.93 -4.76 -25.59
C LEU A 87 -15.37 -4.27 -25.72
N ILE A 88 -15.91 -3.63 -24.68
CA ILE A 88 -17.25 -3.02 -24.70
C ILE A 88 -17.32 -1.91 -25.75
N LEU A 89 -16.29 -1.06 -25.84
CA LEU A 89 -16.21 0.01 -26.84
C LEU A 89 -16.21 -0.57 -28.26
N GLY A 90 -15.37 -1.57 -28.52
CA GLY A 90 -15.31 -2.25 -29.82
C GLY A 90 -16.66 -2.89 -30.19
N PHE A 91 -17.27 -3.60 -29.25
CA PHE A 91 -18.60 -4.19 -29.43
C PHE A 91 -19.67 -3.13 -29.73
N SER A 92 -19.66 -2.02 -28.99
CA SER A 92 -20.63 -0.93 -29.16
C SER A 92 -20.52 -0.28 -30.54
N ILE A 93 -19.29 -0.07 -31.04
CA ILE A 93 -19.05 0.45 -32.38
C ILE A 93 -19.63 -0.48 -33.44
N ILE A 94 -19.38 -1.79 -33.33
CA ILE A 94 -19.94 -2.79 -34.26
C ILE A 94 -21.47 -2.74 -34.24
N LEU A 95 -22.08 -2.65 -33.06
CA LEU A 95 -23.53 -2.60 -32.89
C LEU A 95 -24.14 -1.34 -33.53
N VAL A 96 -23.50 -0.18 -33.35
CA VAL A 96 -23.88 1.08 -34.00
C VAL A 96 -23.76 0.98 -35.51
N VAL A 97 -22.65 0.43 -36.02
CA VAL A 97 -22.44 0.24 -37.45
C VAL A 97 -23.51 -0.68 -38.03
N LEU A 98 -23.80 -1.82 -37.39
CA LEU A 98 -24.84 -2.75 -37.82
C LEU A 98 -26.23 -2.10 -37.82
N LEU A 99 -26.54 -1.28 -36.82
CA LEU A 99 -27.81 -0.57 -36.73
C LEU A 99 -27.96 0.46 -37.85
N ILE A 100 -26.88 1.16 -38.22
CA ILE A 100 -26.87 2.09 -39.35
C ILE A 100 -26.95 1.34 -40.69
N THR A 101 -26.24 0.21 -40.83
CA THR A 101 -26.12 -0.52 -42.12
C THR A 101 -27.34 -1.37 -42.44
N LEU A 102 -27.95 -2.05 -41.46
CA LEU A 102 -29.25 -2.71 -41.66
C LEU A 102 -30.40 -1.70 -41.76
N GLY A 103 -30.18 -0.47 -41.30
CA GLY A 103 -31.19 0.56 -41.16
C GLY A 103 -32.09 0.30 -39.95
N LEU A 104 -32.60 1.37 -39.34
CA LEU A 104 -33.63 1.35 -38.29
C LEU A 104 -34.99 0.84 -38.82
N ARG A 105 -35.01 -0.35 -39.41
CA ARG A 105 -36.19 -1.07 -39.88
C ARG A 105 -36.07 -2.54 -39.49
N LEU A 106 -36.15 -2.77 -38.19
CA LEU A 106 -36.76 -3.98 -37.66
C LEU A 106 -37.96 -3.53 -36.80
N PRO A 107 -39.21 -3.55 -37.32
CA PRO A 107 -40.36 -3.85 -36.47
C PRO A 107 -40.32 -5.30 -35.99
#